data_AF-A0A6N7M5W5-F1
#
_entry.id   AF-A0A6N7M5W5-F1
#
_cell.length_a   1.000
_cell.length_b   1.000
_cell.length_c   1.000
_cell.angle_alpha   90.00
_cell.angle_beta   90.00
_cell.angle_gamma   90.00
#
_symmetry.space_group_name_H-M   'P 1'
#
loop_
_entity.id
_entity.type
_entity.pdbx_description
1 polymer ?
#
loop_
_entity_poly.entity_id
_entity_poly.type
_entity_poly.pdbx_seq_one_letter_code
_entity_poly.pdbx_strand_id
1 'polypeptide(L)'
;MITDVLIPLIMIGLAEFGDKTQLSIFLLSSKTKKHLHLLLGAMLAFLIVDGVAVLIGSWIINIVPIRLLKILSGIIFIIFGVLILRNKEGREKSKSYFKNSFLSGFVLIFITEWGDKTQIASGIFATKYNPLMVLIGAMTALTLLSVMAIYLGRFISNKVDKKVVTKIAGTVFILMGISFLLF
;
A
#
# COMPACT_ATOMS: atom_id res chain seq x y z
N MET A 1 -4.48 -26.79 -8.95
CA MET A 1 -3.55 -25.98 -9.77
C MET A 1 -4.16 -24.64 -10.16
N ILE A 2 -5.20 -24.58 -11.01
CA ILE A 2 -5.84 -23.29 -11.35
C ILE A 2 -6.54 -22.65 -10.14
N THR A 3 -7.21 -23.47 -9.33
CA THR A 3 -7.87 -23.07 -8.08
C THR A 3 -6.92 -22.44 -7.07
N ASP A 4 -5.68 -22.92 -7.03
CA ASP A 4 -4.62 -22.46 -6.12
C ASP A 4 -4.17 -21.02 -6.44
N VAL A 5 -4.36 -20.56 -7.68
CA VAL A 5 -4.14 -19.17 -8.09
C VAL A 5 -5.43 -18.36 -7.99
N LEU A 6 -6.54 -18.93 -8.48
CA LEU A 6 -7.81 -18.22 -8.63
C LEU A 6 -8.43 -17.84 -7.28
N ILE A 7 -8.39 -18.73 -6.28
CA ILE A 7 -8.99 -18.48 -4.96
C ILE A 7 -8.26 -17.34 -4.24
N PRO A 8 -6.92 -17.37 -4.07
CA PRO A 8 -6.19 -16.24 -3.49
C PRO A 8 -6.37 -14.95 -4.30
N LEU A 9 -6.33 -15.02 -5.64
CA LEU A 9 -6.54 -13.85 -6.49
C LEU A 9 -7.88 -13.16 -6.20
N ILE A 10 -8.98 -13.92 -6.18
CA ILE A 10 -10.32 -13.34 -5.95
C ILE A 10 -10.46 -12.89 -4.49
N MET A 11 -10.03 -13.71 -3.53
CA MET A 11 -10.21 -13.39 -2.11
C MET A 11 -9.36 -12.20 -1.66
N ILE A 12 -8.08 -12.17 -2.03
CA ILE A 12 -7.20 -11.03 -1.73
C ILE A 12 -7.65 -9.81 -2.53
N GLY A 13 -8.01 -9.99 -3.81
CA GLY A 13 -8.53 -8.91 -4.64
C GLY A 13 -9.78 -8.25 -4.05
N LEU A 14 -10.72 -9.03 -3.52
CA LEU A 14 -11.92 -8.50 -2.86
C LEU A 14 -11.60 -7.90 -1.49
N ALA A 15 -10.69 -8.49 -0.72
CA ALA A 15 -10.31 -7.99 0.60
C ALA A 15 -9.57 -6.66 0.54
N GLU A 16 -8.82 -6.42 -0.54
CA GLU A 16 -8.04 -5.19 -0.75
C GLU A 16 -8.76 -4.12 -1.59
N PHE A 17 -9.92 -4.46 -2.17
CA PHE A 17 -10.65 -3.52 -2.99
C PHE A 17 -11.17 -2.35 -2.15
N GLY A 18 -10.65 -1.16 -2.44
CA GLY A 18 -10.99 0.08 -1.75
C GLY A 18 -10.29 0.27 -0.41
N ASP A 19 -9.32 -0.58 -0.04
CA ASP A 19 -8.63 -0.46 1.24
C ASP A 19 -7.59 0.69 1.26
N LYS A 20 -7.05 0.96 2.45
CA LYS A 20 -6.00 1.94 2.78
C LYS A 20 -4.85 1.94 1.79
N THR A 21 -4.46 0.78 1.31
CA THR A 21 -3.29 0.60 0.45
C THR A 21 -3.61 1.02 -0.97
N GLN A 22 -4.81 0.70 -1.45
CA GLN A 22 -5.32 1.21 -2.72
C GLN A 22 -5.49 2.73 -2.70
N LEU A 23 -6.03 3.30 -1.60
CA LEU A 23 -6.14 4.75 -1.41
C LEU A 23 -4.75 5.42 -1.39
N SER A 24 -3.78 4.80 -0.73
CA SER A 24 -2.40 5.29 -0.66
C SER A 24 -1.75 5.37 -2.04
N ILE A 25 -1.84 4.29 -2.84
CA ILE A 25 -1.31 4.23 -4.20
C ILE A 25 -2.02 5.27 -5.09
N PHE A 26 -3.35 5.35 -4.98
CA PHE A 26 -4.16 6.35 -5.69
C PHE A 26 -3.67 7.78 -5.39
N LEU A 27 -3.54 8.15 -4.11
CA LEU A 27 -3.12 9.48 -3.70
C LEU A 27 -1.67 9.79 -4.09
N LEU A 28 -0.74 8.84 -3.90
CA LEU A 28 0.66 9.01 -4.33
C LEU A 28 0.77 9.15 -5.86
N SER A 29 -0.01 8.38 -6.63
CA SER A 29 0.00 8.45 -8.08
C SER A 29 -0.51 9.79 -8.61
N SER A 30 -1.43 10.45 -7.89
CA SER A 30 -1.90 11.81 -8.20
C SER A 30 -0.84 12.91 -7.97
N LYS A 31 0.30 12.56 -7.34
CA LYS A 31 1.40 13.48 -7.01
C LYS A 31 2.69 13.20 -7.75
N THR A 32 2.82 12.06 -8.42
CA THR A 32 3.99 11.73 -9.21
C THR A 32 3.67 11.59 -10.69
N LYS A 33 4.64 11.92 -11.54
CA LYS A 33 4.62 11.56 -12.97
C LYS A 33 5.27 10.19 -13.22
N LYS A 34 6.09 9.69 -12.29
CA LYS A 34 6.84 8.43 -12.41
C LYS A 34 6.00 7.25 -11.91
N HIS A 35 4.84 7.03 -12.53
CA HIS A 35 3.88 6.00 -12.13
C HIS A 35 4.47 4.57 -12.10
N LEU A 36 5.31 4.23 -13.07
CA LEU A 36 5.97 2.92 -13.11
C LEU A 36 6.90 2.72 -11.91
N HIS A 37 7.61 3.76 -11.46
CA HIS A 37 8.50 3.66 -10.29
C HIS A 37 7.68 3.45 -9.01
N LEU A 38 6.55 4.16 -8.88
CA LEU A 38 5.61 3.96 -7.78
C LEU A 38 5.08 2.52 -7.77
N LEU A 39 4.65 1.99 -8.93
CA LEU A 39 4.17 0.63 -9.06
C LEU A 39 5.24 -0.38 -8.66
N LEU A 40 6.47 -0.27 -9.19
CA LEU A 40 7.57 -1.18 -8.86
C LEU A 40 7.92 -1.15 -7.36
N GLY A 41 7.88 0.03 -6.73
CA GLY A 41 8.10 0.17 -5.30
C GLY A 41 7.02 -0.55 -4.49
N ALA A 42 5.75 -0.34 -4.84
CA ALA A 42 4.62 -1.04 -4.21
C ALA A 42 4.68 -2.55 -4.43
N MET A 43 4.97 -3.01 -5.66
CA MET A 43 5.06 -4.44 -5.99
C MET A 43 6.21 -5.13 -5.25
N LEU A 44 7.35 -4.46 -5.10
CA LEU A 44 8.44 -5.01 -4.29
C LEU A 44 8.04 -5.13 -2.81
N ALA A 45 7.32 -4.15 -2.27
CA ALA A 45 6.82 -4.21 -0.91
C ALA A 45 5.85 -5.39 -0.72
N PHE A 46 4.82 -5.50 -1.57
CA PHE A 46 3.88 -6.63 -1.54
C PHE A 46 4.59 -7.97 -1.67
N LEU A 47 5.51 -8.12 -2.63
CA LEU A 47 6.26 -9.35 -2.83
C LEU A 47 7.00 -9.79 -1.57
N ILE A 48 7.59 -8.85 -0.82
CA ILE A 48 8.27 -9.17 0.43
C ILE A 48 7.26 -9.51 1.54
N VAL A 49 6.23 -8.68 1.73
CA VAL A 49 5.25 -8.88 2.82
C VAL A 49 4.48 -10.20 2.64
N ASP A 50 3.92 -10.42 1.44
CA ASP A 50 3.17 -11.63 1.10
C ASP A 50 4.10 -12.84 0.93
N GLY A 51 5.30 -12.64 0.37
CA GLY A 51 6.30 -13.71 0.25
C GLY A 51 6.68 -14.26 1.62
N VAL A 52 6.93 -13.38 2.60
CA VAL A 52 7.17 -13.75 3.99
C VAL A 52 5.97 -14.50 4.58
N ALA A 53 4.75 -14.04 4.32
CA ALA A 53 3.53 -14.66 4.79
C ALA A 53 3.34 -16.09 4.26
N VAL A 54 3.59 -16.28 2.97
CA VAL A 54 3.43 -17.55 2.26
C VAL A 54 4.51 -18.54 2.70
N LEU A 55 5.74 -18.09 2.94
CA LEU A 55 6.86 -18.95 3.34
C LEU A 55 6.81 -19.36 4.82
N ILE A 56 6.46 -18.43 5.70
CA ILE A 56 6.48 -18.65 7.16
C ILE A 56 5.09 -19.07 7.68
N GLY A 57 4.06 -18.95 6.84
CA GLY A 57 2.67 -19.22 7.21
C GLY A 57 2.17 -18.25 8.29
N SER A 58 1.18 -18.68 9.06
CA SER A 58 0.61 -17.88 10.15
C SER A 58 1.55 -17.67 11.35
N TRP A 59 2.73 -18.31 11.37
CA TRP A 59 3.65 -18.24 12.51
C TRP A 59 4.27 -16.85 12.71
N ILE A 60 4.38 -16.06 11.64
CA ILE A 60 4.88 -14.68 11.67
C ILE A 60 4.03 -13.75 12.55
N ILE A 61 2.75 -14.05 12.71
CA ILE A 61 1.78 -13.26 13.49
C ILE A 61 2.14 -13.25 14.98
N ASN A 62 2.84 -14.29 15.45
CA ASN A 62 3.25 -14.41 16.85
C ASN A 62 4.54 -13.64 17.17
N ILE A 63 5.30 -13.21 16.16
CA ILE A 63 6.61 -12.57 16.33
C ILE A 63 6.48 -11.04 16.40
N VAL A 64 5.56 -10.44 15.65
CA VAL A 64 5.42 -8.98 15.58
C VAL A 64 4.10 -8.51 16.19
N PRO A 65 4.12 -7.77 17.31
CA PRO A 65 2.91 -7.30 17.95
C PRO A 65 2.09 -6.39 17.02
N ILE A 66 0.83 -6.75 16.77
CA ILE A 66 -0.11 -5.97 15.93
C ILE A 66 -0.22 -4.51 16.40
N ARG A 67 -0.13 -4.26 17.72
CA ARG A 67 -0.13 -2.90 18.28
C ARG A 67 1.05 -2.06 17.80
N LEU A 68 2.24 -2.65 17.70
CA LEU A 68 3.43 -1.94 17.22
C LEU A 68 3.26 -1.54 15.75
N LEU A 69 2.77 -2.46 14.93
CA LEU A 69 2.53 -2.20 13.51
C LEU A 69 1.50 -1.10 13.31
N LYS A 70 0.38 -1.16 14.03
CA LYS A 70 -0.63 -0.08 14.01
C LYS A 70 -0.06 1.28 14.36
N ILE A 71 0.75 1.37 15.43
CA ILE A 71 1.39 2.63 15.85
C ILE A 71 2.35 3.13 14.77
N LEU A 72 3.20 2.26 14.22
CA LEU A 72 4.17 2.63 13.19
C LEU A 72 3.47 3.11 11.92
N SER A 73 2.50 2.36 11.40
CA SER A 73 1.71 2.77 10.23
C SER A 73 1.01 4.10 10.52
N GLY A 74 0.39 4.25 11.70
CA GLY A 74 -0.28 5.49 12.11
C GLY A 74 0.63 6.72 12.08
N ILE A 75 1.83 6.60 12.67
CA ILE A 75 2.86 7.65 12.64
C ILE A 75 3.28 7.98 11.20
N ILE A 76 3.49 6.96 10.36
CA ILE A 76 3.89 7.15 8.96
C ILE A 76 2.80 7.86 8.17
N PHE A 77 1.54 7.46 8.32
CA PHE A 77 0.41 8.11 7.67
C PHE A 77 0.31 9.58 8.07
N ILE A 78 0.47 9.92 9.35
CA ILE A 78 0.51 11.32 9.82
C ILE A 78 1.70 12.06 9.20
N ILE A 79 2.90 11.47 9.22
CA ILE A 79 4.10 12.08 8.62
C ILE A 79 3.88 12.35 7.13
N PHE A 80 3.41 11.37 6.36
CA PHE A 80 3.12 11.54 4.95
C PHE A 80 2.07 12.63 4.72
N GLY A 81 0.99 12.64 5.50
CA GLY A 81 -0.05 13.65 5.37
C GLY A 81 0.44 15.07 5.68
N VAL A 82 1.21 15.25 6.75
CA VAL A 82 1.86 16.53 7.09
C VAL A 82 2.84 16.94 6.01
N LEU A 83 3.68 16.03 5.51
CA LEU A 83 4.64 16.33 4.44
C LEU A 83 3.93 16.76 3.15
N ILE A 84 2.81 16.12 2.80
CA ILE A 84 1.99 16.49 1.65
C ILE A 84 1.42 17.90 1.83
N LEU A 85 0.86 18.22 3.00
CA LEU A 85 0.28 19.56 3.27
C LEU A 85 1.32 20.66 3.36
N ARG A 86 2.51 20.37 3.90
CA ARG A 86 3.59 21.35 4.10
C ARG A 86 4.29 21.72 2.80
N ASN A 87 4.22 20.88 1.77
CA ASN A 87 4.78 21.15 0.44
C ASN A 87 3.91 22.13 -0.39
N LYS A 88 3.23 23.07 0.28
CA LYS A 88 2.28 24.03 -0.32
C LYS A 88 2.94 25.27 -0.93
N GLU A 89 4.21 25.51 -0.65
CA GLU A 89 4.91 26.72 -1.07
C GLU A 89 6.26 26.38 -1.72
N GLY A 90 6.52 26.96 -2.89
CA GLY A 90 7.73 26.76 -3.67
C GLY A 90 9.00 27.27 -2.98
N ARG A 91 9.50 26.53 -1.98
CA ARG A 91 10.87 26.63 -1.50
C ARG A 91 11.55 25.26 -1.61
N GLU A 92 12.57 25.21 -2.47
CA GLU A 92 13.27 24.03 -2.98
C GLU A 92 14.06 23.16 -1.97
N LYS A 93 13.79 23.19 -0.65
CA LYS A 93 14.65 22.52 0.34
C LYS A 93 14.05 21.31 1.06
N SER A 94 13.14 20.56 0.41
CA SER A 94 12.83 19.19 0.82
C SER A 94 12.60 18.28 -0.40
N LYS A 95 13.64 18.17 -1.23
CA LYS A 95 13.65 17.41 -2.50
C LYS A 95 13.84 15.89 -2.33
N SER A 96 13.81 15.29 -1.14
CA SER A 96 14.31 13.91 -0.99
C SER A 96 13.23 12.81 -1.08
N TYR A 97 12.20 12.85 -0.23
CA TYR A 97 11.32 11.70 -0.05
C TYR A 97 10.34 11.46 -1.22
N PHE A 98 9.63 12.48 -1.69
CA PHE A 98 8.71 12.34 -2.85
C PHE A 98 9.42 12.34 -4.22
N LYS A 99 10.70 12.69 -4.28
CA LYS A 99 11.46 12.69 -5.54
C LYS A 99 11.72 11.26 -6.02
N ASN A 100 11.82 10.32 -5.08
CA ASN A 100 11.90 8.90 -5.38
C ASN A 100 10.53 8.23 -5.15
N SER A 101 9.70 8.22 -6.20
CA SER A 101 8.37 7.60 -6.17
C SER A 101 8.42 6.10 -5.88
N PHE A 102 9.52 5.44 -6.24
CA PHE A 102 9.76 4.04 -5.87
C PHE A 102 9.88 3.90 -4.36
N LEU A 103 10.78 4.68 -3.73
CA LEU A 103 10.99 4.60 -2.29
C LEU A 103 9.74 4.99 -1.49
N SER A 104 9.01 6.01 -1.96
CA SER A 104 7.74 6.41 -1.34
C SER A 104 6.70 5.29 -1.38
N GLY A 105 6.52 4.65 -2.55
CA GLY A 105 5.62 3.51 -2.69
C GLY A 105 6.07 2.33 -1.84
N PHE A 106 7.35 1.96 -1.94
CA PHE A 106 7.91 0.86 -1.18
C PHE A 106 7.73 1.03 0.33
N VAL A 107 8.23 2.12 0.91
CA VAL A 107 8.20 2.33 2.37
C VAL A 107 6.77 2.39 2.89
N LEU A 108 5.89 3.13 2.20
CA LEU A 108 4.52 3.28 2.65
C LEU A 108 3.77 1.94 2.61
N ILE A 109 3.84 1.22 1.50
CA ILE A 109 3.13 -0.06 1.32
C ILE A 109 3.72 -1.10 2.25
N PHE A 110 5.05 -1.21 2.34
CA PHE A 110 5.73 -2.19 3.18
C PHE A 110 5.30 -2.07 4.65
N ILE A 111 5.25 -0.86 5.19
CA ILE A 111 4.92 -0.66 6.61
C ILE A 111 3.41 -0.70 6.84
N THR A 112 2.60 -0.39 5.84
CA THR A 112 1.14 -0.43 5.96
C THR A 112 0.57 -1.85 5.84
N GLU A 113 1.19 -2.68 5.00
CA GLU A 113 0.77 -4.06 4.77
C GLU A 113 1.35 -5.05 5.79
N TRP A 114 2.40 -4.66 6.51
CA TRP A 114 3.00 -5.55 7.50
C TRP A 114 2.01 -5.85 8.62
N GLY A 115 1.75 -7.14 8.83
CA GLY A 115 0.79 -7.67 9.80
C GLY A 115 -0.67 -7.40 9.48
N ASP A 116 -1.00 -7.07 8.23
CA ASP A 116 -2.39 -6.84 7.82
C ASP A 116 -3.15 -8.14 7.54
N LYS A 117 -4.48 -8.02 7.45
CA LYS A 117 -5.43 -9.11 7.14
C LYS A 117 -5.06 -9.92 5.91
N THR A 118 -4.51 -9.28 4.87
CA THR A 118 -4.04 -9.92 3.64
C THR A 118 -2.86 -10.83 3.89
N GLN A 119 -1.90 -10.39 4.68
CA GLN A 119 -0.75 -11.20 5.06
C GLN A 119 -1.21 -12.48 5.78
N ILE A 120 -2.17 -12.36 6.70
CA ILE A 120 -2.77 -13.49 7.42
C ILE A 120 -3.48 -14.42 6.43
N ALA A 121 -4.29 -13.87 5.52
CA ALA A 121 -5.01 -14.64 4.50
C ALA A 121 -4.05 -15.40 3.56
N SER A 122 -3.01 -14.74 3.05
CA SER A 122 -1.96 -15.32 2.21
C SER A 122 -1.26 -16.49 2.90
N GLY A 123 -0.90 -16.34 4.17
CA GLY A 123 -0.30 -17.41 4.97
C GLY A 123 -1.24 -18.59 5.19
N ILE A 124 -2.52 -18.35 5.48
CA ILE A 124 -3.53 -19.42 5.61
C ILE A 124 -3.74 -20.14 4.28
N PHE A 125 -3.84 -19.43 3.17
CA PHE A 125 -3.99 -20.05 1.85
C PHE A 125 -2.79 -20.92 1.50
N ALA A 126 -1.57 -20.52 1.88
CA ALA A 126 -0.36 -21.32 1.69
C ALA A 126 -0.37 -22.65 2.47
N THR A 127 -1.21 -22.80 3.50
CA THR A 127 -1.41 -24.10 4.19
C THR A 127 -2.35 -25.05 3.44
N LYS A 128 -3.23 -24.53 2.58
CA LYS A 128 -4.27 -25.30 1.88
C LYS A 128 -3.95 -25.51 0.40
N TYR A 129 -3.16 -24.63 -0.19
CA TYR A 129 -2.85 -24.60 -1.62
C TYR A 129 -1.34 -24.51 -1.83
N ASN A 130 -0.87 -24.72 -3.07
CA ASN A 130 0.55 -24.57 -3.38
C ASN A 130 1.04 -23.14 -3.08
N PRO A 131 2.07 -22.95 -2.23
CA PRO A 131 2.54 -21.63 -1.80
C PRO A 131 2.92 -20.69 -2.96
N LEU A 132 3.61 -21.20 -3.99
CA LEU A 132 4.00 -20.38 -5.14
C LEU A 132 2.78 -19.91 -5.95
N MET A 133 1.78 -20.77 -6.10
CA MET A 133 0.53 -20.43 -6.79
C MET A 133 -0.28 -19.39 -6.01
N VAL A 134 -0.29 -19.49 -4.67
CA VAL A 134 -0.91 -18.50 -3.79
C VAL A 134 -0.24 -17.14 -3.95
N LEU A 135 1.09 -17.09 -3.94
CA LEU A 135 1.83 -15.86 -4.13
C LEU A 135 1.57 -15.25 -5.52
N ILE A 136 1.53 -16.06 -6.57
CA ILE A 136 1.19 -15.58 -7.93
C ILE A 136 -0.23 -14.99 -7.96
N GLY A 137 -1.21 -15.67 -7.34
CA GLY A 137 -2.58 -15.19 -7.25
C GLY A 137 -2.68 -13.85 -6.50
N ALA A 138 -2.05 -13.76 -5.34
CA ALA A 138 -1.97 -12.54 -4.53
C ALA A 138 -1.33 -11.38 -5.30
N MET A 139 -0.14 -11.60 -5.87
CA MET A 139 0.58 -10.59 -6.64
C MET A 139 -0.20 -10.12 -7.87
N THR A 140 -0.91 -11.02 -8.53
CA THR A 140 -1.77 -10.66 -9.67
C THR A 140 -2.90 -9.74 -9.23
N ALA A 141 -3.60 -10.08 -8.15
CA ALA A 141 -4.68 -9.25 -7.59
C ALA A 141 -4.17 -7.86 -7.18
N LEU A 142 -3.08 -7.81 -6.40
CA LEU A 142 -2.48 -6.56 -5.90
C LEU A 142 -1.95 -5.70 -7.05
N THR A 143 -1.40 -6.30 -8.10
CA THR A 143 -0.98 -5.59 -9.31
C THR A 143 -2.18 -4.95 -10.01
N LEU A 144 -3.27 -5.69 -10.21
CA LEU A 144 -4.48 -5.17 -10.87
C LEU A 144 -5.08 -3.99 -10.10
N LEU A 145 -5.23 -4.13 -8.78
CA LEU A 145 -5.72 -3.06 -7.92
C LEU A 145 -4.80 -1.84 -7.94
N SER A 146 -3.49 -2.05 -7.89
CA SER A 146 -2.50 -0.98 -7.91
C SER A 146 -2.50 -0.22 -9.24
N VAL A 147 -2.59 -0.93 -10.37
CA VAL A 147 -2.69 -0.33 -11.70
C VAL A 147 -3.97 0.48 -11.82
N MET A 148 -5.10 -0.05 -11.33
CA MET A 148 -6.38 0.67 -11.30
C MET A 148 -6.28 1.94 -10.45
N ALA A 149 -5.71 1.86 -9.25
CA ALA A 149 -5.50 3.01 -8.37
C ALA A 149 -4.61 4.08 -9.02
N ILE A 150 -3.53 3.67 -9.68
CA ILE A 150 -2.63 4.57 -10.42
C ILE A 150 -3.36 5.27 -11.56
N TYR A 151 -4.17 4.53 -12.33
CA TYR A 151 -4.93 5.09 -13.44
C TYR A 151 -5.92 6.15 -12.95
N LEU A 152 -6.69 5.83 -11.89
CA LEU A 152 -7.62 6.76 -11.27
C LEU A 152 -6.92 8.00 -10.71
N GLY A 153 -5.78 7.84 -10.04
CA GLY A 153 -5.05 8.96 -9.45
C GLY A 153 -4.41 9.86 -10.51
N ARG A 154 -3.92 9.29 -11.62
CA ARG A 154 -3.49 10.04 -12.80
C ARG A 154 -4.65 10.82 -13.43
N PHE A 155 -5.82 10.19 -13.57
CA PHE A 155 -7.01 10.82 -14.13
C PHE A 155 -7.45 12.02 -13.29
N ILE A 156 -7.52 11.85 -11.97
CA ILE A 156 -7.90 12.93 -11.04
C ILE A 156 -6.87 14.06 -11.03
N SER A 157 -5.58 13.76 -11.07
CA SER A 157 -4.53 14.80 -11.14
C SER A 157 -4.61 15.65 -12.40
N ASN A 158 -5.21 15.15 -13.49
CA ASN A 158 -5.37 15.90 -14.73
C ASN A 158 -6.64 16.75 -14.76
N LYS A 159 -7.65 16.40 -13.96
CA LYS A 159 -8.95 17.09 -13.94
C LYS A 159 -9.15 18.05 -12.76
N VAL A 160 -8.39 17.87 -11.67
CA VAL A 160 -8.57 18.62 -10.42
C VAL A 160 -7.31 19.43 -10.10
N ASP A 161 -7.51 20.64 -9.60
CA ASP A 161 -6.41 21.52 -9.19
C ASP A 161 -5.46 20.84 -8.21
N LYS A 162 -4.16 20.98 -8.48
CA LYS A 162 -3.11 20.38 -7.64
C LYS A 162 -3.23 20.77 -6.18
N LYS A 163 -3.65 22.01 -5.89
CA LYS A 163 -3.88 22.50 -4.52
C LYS A 163 -4.97 21.71 -3.79
N VAL A 164 -6.08 21.42 -4.48
CA VAL A 164 -7.20 20.63 -3.94
C VAL A 164 -6.76 19.20 -3.72
N VAL A 165 -6.13 18.57 -4.71
CA VAL A 165 -5.59 17.21 -4.59
C VAL A 165 -4.58 17.12 -3.45
N THR A 166 -3.73 18.15 -3.24
CA THR A 166 -2.74 18.16 -2.14
C THR A 166 -3.45 18.24 -0.79
N LYS A 167 -4.46 19.10 -0.67
CA LYS A 167 -5.24 19.24 0.56
C LYS A 167 -5.96 17.93 0.90
N ILE A 168 -6.67 17.33 -0.06
CA ILE A 168 -7.40 16.07 0.12
C ILE A 168 -6.42 14.96 0.51
N ALA A 169 -5.35 14.75 -0.26
CA ALA A 169 -4.38 13.71 0.02
C ALA A 169 -3.80 13.85 1.43
N GLY A 170 -3.32 15.04 1.78
CA GLY A 170 -2.73 15.28 3.09
C GLY A 170 -3.71 15.05 4.24
N THR A 171 -4.96 15.53 4.11
CA THR A 171 -6.01 15.30 5.09
C THR A 171 -6.35 13.81 5.23
N VAL A 172 -6.52 13.07 4.12
CA VAL A 172 -6.84 11.63 4.15
C VAL A 172 -5.72 10.84 4.84
N PHE A 173 -4.46 11.12 4.50
CA PHE A 173 -3.31 10.48 5.16
C PHE A 173 -3.29 10.76 6.67
N ILE A 174 -3.54 11.99 7.12
CA ILE A 174 -3.61 12.31 8.56
C ILE A 174 -4.77 11.55 9.22
N LEU A 175 -5.95 11.53 8.61
CA LEU A 175 -7.12 10.83 9.16
C LEU A 175 -6.88 9.33 9.28
N MET A 176 -6.27 8.70 8.26
CA MET A 176 -5.87 7.29 8.32
C MET A 176 -4.88 7.05 9.45
N GLY A 177 -3.90 7.95 9.63
CA GLY A 177 -2.91 7.79 10.69
C GLY A 177 -3.50 7.94 12.10
N ILE A 178 -4.44 8.87 12.30
CA ILE A 178 -5.18 9.00 13.55
C ILE A 178 -6.04 7.76 13.80
N SER A 179 -6.74 7.26 12.76
CA SER A 179 -7.56 6.05 12.86
C SER A 179 -6.73 4.85 13.36
N PHE A 180 -5.54 4.67 12.80
CA PHE A 180 -4.60 3.60 13.20
C PHE A 180 -4.06 3.72 14.63
N LEU A 181 -3.97 4.94 15.17
CA LEU A 181 -3.54 5.16 16.55
C LEU A 181 -4.66 4.96 17.57
N LEU A 182 -5.91 5.16 17.16
CA LEU A 182 -7.09 5.06 18.03
C LEU A 182 -7.71 3.66 18.05
N PHE A 183 -7.65 2.93 16.93
CA PHE A 183 -8.36 1.65 16.73
C PHE A 183 -7.42 0.51 16.35
#